data_AF-M3HG12-F1
#
_entry.id   AF-M3HG12-F1
#
_cell.length_a   1.000
_cell.length_b   1.000
_cell.length_c   1.000
_cell.angle_alpha   90.00
_cell.angle_beta   90.00
_cell.angle_gamma   90.00
#
_symmetry.space_group_name_H-M   'P 1'
#
loop_
_entity.id
_entity.type
_entity.pdbx_description
1 polymer ?
#
loop_
_entity_poly.entity_id
_entity_poly.type
_entity_poly.pdbx_seq_one_letter_code
_entity_poly.pdbx_strand_id
1 'polypeptide(L)'
;MPLGIKESEIDEHEIDYSSGDLLVLYTDGVSEAMNESNEMYGLENLIKLIERNGEMALGSLKELIIDTTDAFRGDAAPHDDYTLFMIRLP
;
A
#
# COMPACT_ATOMS: atom_id res chain seq x y z
N MET A 1 -18.39 2.83 -5.96
CA MET A 1 -18.58 1.41 -6.37
C MET A 1 -17.49 1.05 -7.36
N PRO A 2 -17.10 -0.23 -7.51
CA PRO A 2 -16.23 -0.67 -8.59
C PRO A 2 -16.80 -0.29 -9.96
N LEU A 3 -15.91 0.06 -10.89
CA LEU A 3 -16.28 0.35 -12.27
C LEU A 3 -16.93 -0.88 -12.92
N GLY A 4 -17.90 -0.65 -13.81
CA GLY A 4 -18.54 -1.70 -14.61
C GLY A 4 -19.76 -2.38 -13.97
N ILE A 5 -20.05 -2.15 -12.68
CA ILE A 5 -21.27 -2.67 -12.03
C ILE A 5 -22.47 -1.75 -12.29
N LYS A 6 -22.24 -0.44 -12.28
CA LYS A 6 -23.23 0.60 -12.55
C LYS A 6 -22.52 1.82 -13.11
N GLU A 7 -23.25 2.61 -13.89
CA GLU A 7 -22.84 3.98 -14.20
C GLU A 7 -22.52 4.71 -12.90
N SER A 8 -21.27 5.15 -12.79
CA SER A 8 -20.69 5.72 -11.58
C SER A 8 -20.22 7.13 -11.91
N GLU A 9 -20.62 8.09 -11.09
CA GLU A 9 -20.01 9.41 -11.09
C GLU A 9 -18.59 9.25 -10.49
N ILE A 10 -17.60 9.80 -11.18
CA ILE A 10 -16.20 9.78 -10.75
C ILE A 10 -15.91 11.15 -10.16
N ASP A 11 -15.60 11.17 -8.87
CA ASP A 11 -15.15 12.39 -8.20
C ASP A 11 -13.66 12.61 -8.49
N GLU A 12 -13.32 13.86 -8.79
CA GLU A 12 -11.94 14.30 -8.96
C GLU A 12 -11.46 15.00 -7.69
N HIS A 13 -10.23 14.68 -7.28
CA HIS A 13 -9.58 15.32 -6.15
C HIS A 13 -8.21 15.84 -6.58
N GLU A 14 -7.97 17.12 -6.29
CA GLU A 14 -6.68 17.77 -6.45
C GLU A 14 -6.01 17.95 -5.08
N ILE A 15 -4.71 17.69 -5.02
CA ILE A 15 -3.89 17.84 -3.81
C ILE A 15 -2.60 18.52 -4.22
N ASP A 16 -2.27 19.63 -3.56
CA ASP A 16 -0.97 20.29 -3.69
C ASP A 16 0.14 19.42 -3.07
N TYR A 17 1.31 19.39 -3.70
CA TYR A 17 2.48 18.67 -3.19
C TYR A 17 3.72 19.58 -3.11
N SER A 18 4.67 19.16 -2.28
CA SER A 18 6.00 19.75 -2.18
C SER A 18 7.06 18.86 -2.82
N SER A 19 8.16 19.48 -3.25
CA SER A 19 9.32 18.75 -3.76
C SER A 19 9.83 17.75 -2.72
N GLY A 20 10.01 16.51 -3.15
CA GLY A 20 10.42 15.41 -2.28
C GLY A 20 9.27 14.60 -1.68
N ASP A 21 8.01 15.05 -1.79
CA ASP A 21 6.85 14.29 -1.30
C ASP A 21 6.77 12.92 -1.98
N LEU A 22 6.36 11.92 -1.21
CA LEU A 22 6.24 10.55 -1.66
C LEU A 22 4.77 10.21 -1.92
N LEU A 23 4.42 9.94 -3.17
CA LEU A 23 3.13 9.35 -3.55
C LEU A 23 3.25 7.83 -3.61
N VAL A 24 2.40 7.14 -2.86
CA VAL A 24 2.29 5.66 -2.85
C VAL A 24 0.88 5.27 -3.26
N LEU A 25 0.77 4.48 -4.31
CA LEU A 25 -0.47 3.82 -4.74
C LEU A 25 -0.33 2.31 -4.53
N TYR A 26 -1.38 1.68 -4.01
CA TYR A 26 -1.37 0.26 -3.67
C TYR A 26 -2.73 -0.39 -3.99
N THR A 27 -2.73 -1.71 -4.14
CA THR A 27 -3.95 -2.53 -4.16
C THR A 27 -4.24 -3.11 -2.78
N ASP A 28 -5.49 -3.47 -2.55
CA ASP A 28 -5.98 -4.09 -1.31
C ASP A 28 -5.19 -5.34 -0.90
N GLY A 29 -4.63 -6.10 -1.84
CA GLY A 29 -3.76 -7.25 -1.53
C GLY A 29 -2.65 -6.97 -0.50
N VAL A 30 -2.13 -5.73 -0.39
CA VAL A 30 -1.16 -5.36 0.66
C VAL A 30 -1.84 -5.11 2.01
N SER A 31 -2.87 -4.25 2.04
CA SER A 31 -3.55 -3.86 3.29
C SER A 31 -4.42 -4.97 3.86
N GLU A 32 -4.96 -5.84 3.02
CA GLU A 32 -5.86 -6.93 3.38
C GLU A 32 -5.15 -8.28 3.58
N ALA A 33 -3.81 -8.30 3.49
CA ALA A 33 -3.03 -9.51 3.78
C ALA A 33 -3.37 -10.06 5.17
N MET A 34 -3.71 -11.35 5.24
CA MET A 34 -4.08 -12.02 6.48
C MET A 34 -2.94 -12.86 7.04
N ASN A 35 -2.78 -12.87 8.36
CA ASN A 35 -1.89 -13.78 9.06
C ASN A 35 -2.57 -15.12 9.40
N GLU A 36 -1.83 -16.05 10.01
CA GLU A 36 -2.33 -17.37 10.43
C GLU A 36 -3.50 -17.31 11.42
N SER A 37 -3.67 -16.20 12.13
CA SER A 37 -4.79 -15.95 13.06
C SER A 37 -6.01 -15.33 12.37
N ASN A 38 -5.99 -15.15 11.04
CA ASN A 38 -6.97 -14.40 10.26
C ASN A 38 -7.09 -12.93 10.67
N GLU A 39 -6.01 -12.35 11.20
CA GLU A 39 -5.93 -10.91 11.44
C GLU A 39 -5.39 -10.24 10.18
N MET A 40 -6.00 -9.11 9.83
CA MET A 40 -5.62 -8.31 8.67
C MET A 40 -4.43 -7.40 8.99
N TYR A 41 -3.50 -7.24 8.04
CA TYR A 41 -2.36 -6.34 8.18
C TYR A 41 -2.81 -4.90 8.45
N GLY A 42 -3.80 -4.42 7.70
CA GLY A 42 -4.46 -3.13 7.94
C GLY A 42 -3.71 -1.94 7.33
N LEU A 43 -4.49 -0.96 6.89
CA LEU A 43 -3.98 0.27 6.27
C LEU A 43 -3.12 1.08 7.25
N GLU A 44 -3.48 1.10 8.54
CA GLU A 44 -2.76 1.88 9.56
C GLU A 44 -1.32 1.38 9.76
N ASN A 45 -1.09 0.08 9.59
CA ASN A 45 0.26 -0.49 9.69
C ASN A 45 1.11 -0.12 8.48
N LEU A 46 0.52 -0.14 7.28
CA LEU A 46 1.18 0.32 6.05
C LEU A 46 1.54 1.81 6.14
N ILE A 47 0.61 2.66 6.59
CA ILE A 47 0.85 4.11 6.78
C ILE A 47 2.01 4.33 7.75
N LYS A 48 1.97 3.71 8.94
CA LYS A 48 3.04 3.85 9.95
C LYS A 48 4.39 3.37 9.44
N LEU A 49 4.42 2.31 8.63
CA LEU A 49 5.65 1.80 8.04
C LEU A 49 6.23 2.81 7.05
N ILE A 50 5.39 3.40 6.18
CA ILE A 50 5.81 4.41 5.20
C ILE A 50 6.23 5.70 5.91
N GLU A 51 5.47 6.21 6.87
CA GLU A 51 5.80 7.45 7.61
C GLU A 51 7.17 7.36 8.31
N ARG A 52 7.53 6.18 8.83
CA ARG A 52 8.82 5.96 9.50
C ARG A 52 10.00 5.83 8.55
N ASN A 53 9.75 5.46 7.29
CA ASN A 53 10.78 5.02 6.35
C ASN A 53 10.74 5.74 4.99
N GLY A 54 9.87 6.74 4.82
CA GLY A 54 9.60 7.40 3.53
C GLY A 54 10.82 8.08 2.90
N GLU A 55 11.81 8.43 3.72
CA GLU A 55 13.07 9.03 3.26
C GLU A 55 14.02 8.01 2.60
N MET A 56 13.81 6.70 2.80
CA MET A 56 14.64 5.64 2.21
C MET A 56 14.54 5.61 0.68
N ALA A 57 15.62 5.19 0.01
CA ALA A 57 15.58 4.95 -1.43
C ALA A 57 14.38 4.06 -1.80
N LEU A 58 13.64 4.42 -2.86
CA LEU A 58 12.35 3.80 -3.17
C LEU A 58 12.43 2.28 -3.35
N GLY A 59 13.53 1.76 -3.89
CA GLY A 59 13.77 0.33 -3.99
C GLY A 59 13.84 -0.36 -2.62
N SER A 60 14.52 0.26 -1.66
CA SER A 60 14.63 -0.25 -0.29
C SER A 60 13.33 -0.12 0.49
N LEU A 61 12.57 0.97 0.28
CA LEU A 61 11.23 1.11 0.88
C LEU A 61 10.26 0.05 0.34
N LYS A 62 10.31 -0.23 -0.97
CA LYS A 62 9.52 -1.29 -1.61
C LYS A 62 9.81 -2.65 -0.97
N GLU A 63 11.09 -3.01 -0.85
CA GLU A 63 11.52 -4.27 -0.23
C GLU A 63 11.06 -4.33 1.23
N LEU A 64 11.24 -3.26 2.00
CA LEU A 64 10.78 -3.19 3.38
C LEU A 64 9.27 -3.42 3.52
N ILE A 65 8.44 -2.83 2.64
CA ILE A 65 6.98 -3.04 2.66
C ILE A 65 6.66 -4.51 2.40
N ILE A 66 7.22 -5.09 1.33
CA ILE A 66 6.98 -6.49 0.96
C ILE A 66 7.42 -7.43 2.10
N ASP A 67 8.64 -7.28 2.59
CA ASP A 67 9.20 -8.12 3.64
C ASP A 67 8.40 -8.02 4.95
N THR A 68 7.93 -6.81 5.29
CA THR A 68 7.11 -6.60 6.50
C THR A 68 5.74 -7.24 6.36
N THR A 69 5.10 -7.11 5.20
CA THR A 69 3.79 -7.73 4.93
C THR A 69 3.91 -9.25 4.86
N ASP A 70 4.94 -9.80 4.22
CA ASP A 70 5.22 -11.24 4.19
C ASP A 70 5.53 -11.79 5.58
N ALA A 71 6.33 -11.07 6.38
CA ALA A 71 6.61 -11.45 7.76
C ALA A 71 5.36 -11.42 8.65
N PHE A 72 4.45 -10.48 8.42
CA PHE A 72 3.16 -10.45 9.12
C PHE A 72 2.26 -11.63 8.70
N ARG A 73 2.20 -11.93 7.39
CA ARG A 73 1.43 -13.07 6.87
C ARG A 73 1.91 -14.40 7.46
N GLY A 74 3.23 -14.55 7.62
CA GLY A 74 3.83 -15.82 8.04
C GLY A 74 3.58 -16.91 7.00
N ASP A 75 3.20 -18.09 7.47
CA ASP A 75 2.93 -19.26 6.61
C ASP A 75 1.50 -19.29 6.04
N ALA A 76 0.68 -18.27 6.32
CA ALA A 76 -0.63 -18.15 5.70
C ALA A 76 -0.51 -18.02 4.18
N ALA A 77 -1.43 -18.66 3.45
CA ALA A 77 -1.44 -18.59 2.00
C ALA A 77 -1.69 -17.13 1.52
N PRO A 78 -0.99 -16.65 0.48
CA PRO A 78 -1.33 -15.39 -0.15
C PRO A 78 -2.79 -15.38 -0.58
N HIS A 79 -3.53 -14.36 -0.16
CA HIS A 79 -4.94 -14.19 -0.53
C HIS A 79 -5.09 -13.47 -1.88
N ASP A 80 -4.18 -12.54 -2.19
CA ASP A 80 -4.18 -11.74 -3.43
C ASP A 80 -2.74 -11.26 -3.76
N ASP A 81 -2.55 -10.71 -4.96
CA ASP A 81 -1.28 -10.17 -5.44
C ASP A 81 -0.94 -8.79 -4.83
N TYR A 82 0.34 -8.54 -4.57
CA TYR A 82 0.82 -7.22 -4.11
C TYR A 82 1.13 -6.32 -5.31
N THR A 83 0.43 -5.19 -5.41
CA THR A 83 0.78 -4.12 -6.36
C THR A 83 1.12 -2.84 -5.61
N LEU A 84 2.30 -2.29 -5.90
CA LEU A 84 2.80 -1.03 -5.35
C LEU A 84 3.36 -0.16 -6.48
N PHE A 85 2.94 1.11 -6.50
CA PHE A 85 3.53 2.15 -7.34
C PHE A 85 3.98 3.30 -6.44
N MET A 86 5.23 3.73 -6.61
CA MET A 86 5.83 4.78 -5.79
C MET A 86 6.62 5.76 -6.64
N ILE A 87 6.44 7.05 -6.35
CA ILE A 87 7.16 8.15 -6.99
C ILE A 87 7.49 9.22 -5.97
N ARG A 88 8.71 9.76 -6.03
CA ARG A 88 9.03 11.03 -5.36
C ARG A 88 8.73 12.16 -6.32
N LEU A 89 7.92 13.10 -5.86
CA LEU A 89 7.50 14.24 -6.65
C LEU A 89 8.64 15.26 -6.74
N PRO A 90 8.80 15.91 -7.91
CA PRO A 90 9.92 16.81 -8.19
C PRO A 90 9.90 18.09 -7.38
#